data_AF-E0U8F5-F1
#
_entry.id   AF-E0U8F5-F1
#
_cell.length_a   1.000
_cell.length_b   1.000
_cell.length_c   1.000
_cell.angle_alpha   90.00
_cell.angle_beta   90.00
_cell.angle_gamma   90.00
#
_symmetry.space_group_name_H-M   'P 1'
#
loop_
_entity.id
_entity.type
_entity.pdbx_description
1 polymer ?
#
loop_
_entity_poly.entity_id
_entity_poly.type
_entity_poly.pdbx_seq_one_letter_code
_entity_poly.pdbx_strand_id
1 'polypeptide(L)' 'MPNQLIAYLQNDLNISSEQIQLALSHCQMIPSQLPMILWQYGLINLGQLNQILDWWETH' A
#
# COMPACT_ATOMS: atom_id res chain seq x y z
N MET A 1 5.08 10.48 -6.79
CA MET A 1 4.01 11.34 -6.22
C MET A 1 3.03 10.46 -5.46
N PRO A 2 2.66 10.75 -4.19
CA PRO A 2 1.85 9.85 -3.34
C PRO A 2 0.52 9.42 -3.99
N ASN A 3 -0.04 10.25 -4.87
CA ASN A 3 -1.28 9.95 -5.60
C ASN A 3 -1.16 8.78 -6.60
N GLN A 4 0.04 8.49 -7.14
CA GLN A 4 0.23 7.39 -8.10
C GLN A 4 0.17 6.02 -7.40
N LEU A 5 0.77 5.92 -6.21
CA LEU A 5 0.73 4.69 -5.42
C LEU A 5 -0.70 4.40 -4.96
N ILE A 6 -1.43 5.40 -4.45
CA ILE A 6 -2.83 5.21 -4.04
C ILE A 6 -3.69 4.78 -5.23
N ALA A 7 -3.50 5.38 -6.40
CA ALA A 7 -4.21 4.96 -7.61
C ALA A 7 -3.88 3.51 -7.99
N TYR A 8 -2.61 3.09 -7.92
CA TYR A 8 -2.22 1.69 -8.15
C TYR A 8 -2.86 0.72 -7.14
N LEU A 9 -2.80 1.04 -5.85
CA LEU A 9 -3.41 0.24 -4.78
C LEU A 9 -4.92 0.06 -5.01
N GLN A 10 -5.62 1.10 -5.47
CA GLN A 10 -7.06 1.05 -5.72
C GLN A 10 -7.43 0.34 -7.03
N ASN A 11 -6.74 0.65 -8.13
CA ASN A 11 -7.14 0.18 -9.46
C ASN A 11 -6.56 -1.21 -9.78
N ASP A 12 -5.29 -1.45 -9.46
CA ASP A 12 -4.60 -2.70 -9.81
C ASP A 12 -4.74 -3.76 -8.71
N LEU A 13 -4.73 -3.33 -7.44
CA LEU A 13 -4.78 -4.25 -6.29
C LEU A 13 -6.16 -4.33 -5.62
N ASN A 14 -7.12 -3.54 -6.10
CA ASN A 14 -8.51 -3.50 -5.65
C ASN A 14 -8.65 -3.26 -4.13
N ILE A 15 -7.73 -2.46 -3.57
CA ILE A 15 -7.72 -2.10 -2.15
C ILE A 15 -8.64 -0.89 -1.95
N SER A 16 -9.60 -1.01 -1.04
CA SER A 16 -10.56 0.05 -0.76
C SER A 16 -9.89 1.28 -0.14
N SER A 17 -10.44 2.47 -0.42
CA SER A 17 -9.99 3.73 0.19
C SER A 17 -9.96 3.69 1.72
N GLU A 18 -10.92 3.00 2.35
CA GLU A 18 -10.99 2.82 3.80
C GLU A 18 -9.80 2.02 4.34
N GLN A 19 -9.39 0.95 3.65
CA GLN A 19 -8.24 0.13 4.04
C GLN A 19 -6.94 0.93 3.91
N ILE A 20 -6.82 1.74 2.84
CA ILE A 20 -5.68 2.64 2.63
C ILE A 20 -5.63 3.70 3.73
N GLN A 21 -6.76 4.34 4.06
CA GLN A 21 -6.81 5.34 5.14
C GLN A 21 -6.46 4.76 6.51
N LEU A 22 -6.92 3.54 6.80
CA LEU A 22 -6.56 2.84 8.03
C LEU A 22 -5.05 2.62 8.09
N ALA A 23 -4.44 2.10 7.03
CA ALA A 23 -2.99 1.89 6.97
C ALA A 23 -2.20 3.21 7.03
N LEU A 24 -2.66 4.27 6.36
CA LEU A 24 -2.04 5.60 6.40
C LEU A 24 -2.10 6.23 7.80
N SER A 25 -3.17 5.99 8.54
CA SER A 25 -3.32 6.47 9.93
C SER A 25 -2.32 5.82 10.88
N HIS A 26 -1.82 4.63 10.55
CA HIS A 26 -0.77 3.92 11.28
C HIS A 26 0.64 4.19 10.76
N CYS A 27 0.79 4.79 9.57
CA CYS A 27 2.08 5.23 9.04
C CYS A 27 2.58 6.43 9.83
N GLN A 28 3.47 6.20 10.80
CA GLN A 28 4.05 7.24 11.67
C GLN A 28 5.14 8.07 10.97
N MET A 29 4.84 8.64 9.79
CA MET A 29 5.70 9.53 8.99
C MET A 29 6.62 8.86 7.96
N ILE A 30 6.63 7.54 7.82
CA ILE A 30 7.46 6.88 6.81
C ILE A 30 6.56 6.24 5.73
N PRO A 31 6.49 6.81 4.51
CA PRO A 31 5.70 6.24 3.41
C PRO A 31 6.13 4.82 3.05
N SER A 32 7.41 4.48 3.30
CA SER A 32 7.94 3.13 3.08
C SER A 32 7.29 2.05 3.97
N GLN A 33 6.58 2.45 5.03
CA GLN A 33 5.90 1.51 5.93
C GLN A 33 4.52 1.09 5.42
N LEU A 34 3.93 1.81 4.47
CA LEU A 34 2.54 1.58 4.06
C LEU A 34 2.28 0.13 3.58
N PRO A 35 3.11 -0.49 2.71
CA PRO A 35 2.91 -1.87 2.27
C PRO A 35 3.05 -2.86 3.42
N MET A 36 3.98 -2.61 4.34
CA MET A 36 4.16 -3.46 5.53
C MET A 36 2.96 -3.38 6.46
N ILE A 37 2.39 -2.18 6.66
CA ILE A 37 1.20 -2.00 7.48
C ILE A 37 -0.01 -2.67 6.81
N LEU A 38 -0.19 -2.52 5.50
CA LEU A 38 -1.25 -3.21 4.77
C LEU A 38 -1.16 -4.74 4.98
N TRP A 39 0.05 -5.31 4.94
CA TRP A 39 0.26 -6.74 5.17
C TRP A 39 0.04 -7.15 6.63
N GLN A 40 0.56 -6.39 7.60
CA GLN A 40 0.40 -6.68 9.03
C GLN A 40 -1.05 -6.70 9.48
N TYR A 41 -1.90 -5.86 8.87
CA TYR A 41 -3.33 -5.80 9.14
C TYR A 41 -4.14 -6.81 8.30
N GLY A 42 -3.49 -7.63 7.47
CA GLY A 42 -4.14 -8.61 6.61
C GLY A 42 -4.97 -7.99 5.48
N LEU A 43 -4.72 -6.72 5.14
CA LEU A 43 -5.41 -5.99 4.08
C LEU A 43 -4.90 -6.40 2.68
N ILE A 44 -3.69 -6.94 2.62
CA ILE A 44 -3.08 -7.51 1.43
C ILE A 44 -2.39 -8.84 1.76
N ASN A 45 -2.22 -9.69 0.76
CA ASN A 45 -1.41 -10.91 0.88
C ASN A 45 0.07 -10.66 0.53
N LEU A 46 0.93 -11.67 0.77
CA LEU A 46 2.37 -11.58 0.50
C LEU A 46 2.70 -11.33 -0.99
N GLY A 47 1.88 -11.84 -1.91
CA GLY A 47 2.05 -11.63 -3.35
C GLY A 47 1.77 -10.17 -3.75
N GLN A 48 0.69 -9.60 -3.24
CA GLN A 48 0.36 -8.18 -3.43
C GLN A 48 1.41 -7.27 -2.76
N LEU A 49 1.94 -7.67 -1.60
CA LEU A 49 3.04 -6.97 -0.96
C LEU A 49 4.27 -6.90 -1.88
N ASN A 50 4.68 -8.02 -2.47
CA ASN A 50 5.79 -8.04 -3.43
C ASN A 50 5.50 -7.15 -4.64
N GLN A 51 4.28 -7.19 -5.20
CA GLN A 51 3.91 -6.32 -6.32
C GLN A 51 4.03 -4.83 -5.99
N ILE A 52 3.67 -4.42 -4.78
CA ILE A 52 3.81 -3.02 -4.34
C ILE A 52 5.30 -2.64 -4.20
N LEU A 53 6.13 -3.53 -3.67
CA LEU A 53 7.57 -3.32 -3.53
C LEU A 53 8.25 -3.23 -4.91
N ASP A 54 7.93 -4.13 -5.84
CA ASP A 54 8.42 -4.11 -7.21
C ASP A 54 8.02 -2.81 -7.94
N TRP A 55 6.79 -2.33 -7.69
CA TRP A 55 6.30 -1.07 -8.25
C TRP A 55 7.10 0.14 -7.75
N TRP A 56 7.53 0.14 -6.47
CA TRP A 56 8.41 1.17 -5.90
C TRP A 56 9.83 1.15 -6.44
N GLU A 57 10.38 -0.01 -6.79
CA GLU A 57 11.71 -0.06 -7.40
C GLU A 57 11.71 0.46 -8.85
N THR A 58 10.54 0.39 -9.51
CA THR A 58 10.38 0.76 -10.92
C THR A 58 9.99 2.26 -11.11
N HIS A 59 9.58 2.98 -10.05
CA HIS A 59 9.07 4.37 -10.13
C HIS A 59 9.73 5.31 -9.11
#